data_AF-A0A7C7T503-F1
#
_entry.id   AF-A0A7C7T503-F1
#
_cell.length_a   1.000
_cell.length_b   1.000
_cell.length_c   1.000
_cell.angle_alpha   90.00
_cell.angle_beta   90.00
_cell.angle_gamma   90.00
#
_symmetry.space_group_name_H-M   'P 1'
#
loop_
_entity.id
_entity.type
_entity.pdbx_description
1 polymer ?
#
loop_
_entity_poly.entity_id
_entity_poly.type
_entity_poly.pdbx_seq_one_letter_code
_entity_poly.pdbx_strand_id
1 'polypeptide(L)'
;MKTAKSDTTPSSYEKGVFDTIDKASVDISNSTFFAHGTTLIINSITERKGVLTGLITTKGFRDSIEIARGDRPDFFNLRYQKPKPFVPRYLRAEVPGRIDFLGKELTPLDITNLDFILDNFKKHQVKSIAVCLIHAYANLSHEEKVVHHIKNYWPEIDVVASHEITREWREYE
;
A
#
# COMPACT_ATOMS: atom_id res chain seq x y z
N MET A 1 -3.34 38.77 0.95
CA MET A 1 -3.49 37.34 1.32
C MET A 1 -4.91 37.15 1.82
N LYS A 2 -5.74 36.36 1.11
CA LYS A 2 -7.10 36.03 1.57
C LYS A 2 -7.05 34.71 2.33
N THR A 3 -7.76 34.62 3.44
CA THR A 3 -7.91 33.39 4.22
C THR A 3 -9.40 33.12 4.42
N ALA A 4 -9.80 31.86 4.29
CA ALA A 4 -11.16 31.41 4.53
C ALA A 4 -11.13 30.07 5.23
N LYS A 5 -12.23 29.74 5.92
CA LYS A 5 -12.43 28.45 6.56
C LYS A 5 -13.85 27.97 6.27
N SER A 6 -13.97 26.72 5.86
CA SER A 6 -15.23 25.99 5.87
C SER A 6 -15.12 24.76 6.75
N ASP A 7 -16.25 24.22 7.15
CA ASP A 7 -16.29 22.95 7.85
C ASP A 7 -15.90 21.82 6.88
N THR A 8 -15.15 20.85 7.37
CA THR A 8 -14.86 19.64 6.61
C THR A 8 -16.18 18.90 6.38
N THR A 9 -16.40 18.41 5.16
CA THR A 9 -17.58 17.60 4.81
C THR A 9 -17.17 16.12 4.69
N PRO A 10 -17.31 15.30 5.74
CA PRO A 10 -17.00 13.86 5.64
C PRO A 10 -17.84 13.22 4.52
N SER A 11 -17.28 12.25 3.82
CA SER A 11 -17.87 11.58 2.63
C SER A 11 -18.02 12.42 1.34
N SER A 12 -17.71 13.72 1.36
CA SER A 12 -17.64 14.58 0.17
C SER A 12 -16.63 15.71 0.40
N TYR A 13 -15.36 15.35 0.59
CA TYR A 13 -14.31 16.28 1.01
C TYR A 13 -14.06 17.42 0.01
N GLU A 14 -14.29 17.15 -1.27
CA GLU A 14 -14.23 18.12 -2.35
C GLU A 14 -15.19 19.30 -2.11
N LYS A 15 -16.37 19.07 -1.52
CA LYS A 15 -17.33 20.14 -1.20
C LYS A 15 -16.74 21.10 -0.18
N GLY A 16 -16.12 20.60 0.89
CA GLY A 16 -15.48 21.46 1.90
C GLY A 16 -14.35 22.32 1.31
N VAL A 17 -13.64 21.82 0.30
CA VAL A 17 -12.63 22.59 -0.44
C VAL A 17 -13.29 23.69 -1.26
N PHE A 18 -14.29 23.35 -2.10
CA PHE A 18 -15.00 24.33 -2.92
C PHE A 18 -15.74 25.39 -2.09
N ASP A 19 -16.40 25.00 -1.00
CA ASP A 19 -17.05 25.93 -0.07
C ASP A 19 -16.05 26.95 0.50
N THR A 20 -14.81 26.50 0.75
CA THR A 20 -13.75 27.38 1.27
C THR A 20 -13.27 28.37 0.20
N ILE A 21 -13.15 27.92 -1.05
CA ILE A 21 -12.81 28.76 -2.20
C ILE A 21 -13.88 29.83 -2.40
N ASP A 22 -15.15 29.43 -2.42
CA ASP A 22 -16.28 30.33 -2.64
C ASP A 22 -16.35 31.41 -1.54
N LYS A 23 -16.15 31.00 -0.27
CA LYS A 23 -16.03 31.92 0.88
C LYS A 23 -14.84 32.87 0.77
N ALA A 24 -13.71 32.42 0.22
CA ALA A 24 -12.56 33.29 -0.03
C ALA A 24 -12.81 34.26 -1.20
N SER A 25 -13.79 33.97 -2.05
CA SER A 25 -14.10 34.72 -3.28
C SER A 25 -12.83 34.92 -4.11
N VAL A 26 -12.13 33.81 -4.37
CA VAL A 26 -10.92 33.76 -5.19
C VAL A 26 -11.28 33.07 -6.50
N ASP A 27 -10.89 33.69 -7.61
CA ASP A 27 -11.03 33.07 -8.92
C ASP A 27 -9.83 32.14 -9.18
N ILE A 28 -10.08 30.84 -9.11
CA ILE A 28 -9.05 29.80 -9.33
C ILE A 28 -8.62 29.73 -10.78
N SER A 29 -9.45 30.18 -11.74
CA SER A 29 -9.12 30.11 -13.17
C SER A 29 -7.86 30.90 -13.52
N ASN A 30 -7.54 31.93 -12.73
CA ASN A 30 -6.33 32.73 -12.86
C ASN A 30 -5.14 32.19 -12.05
N SER A 31 -5.28 31.05 -11.35
CA SER A 31 -4.21 30.46 -10.57
C SER A 31 -3.27 29.63 -11.45
N THR A 32 -1.97 29.82 -11.27
CA THR A 32 -0.93 29.01 -11.93
C THR A 32 -0.51 27.80 -11.10
N PHE A 33 -0.88 27.78 -9.82
CA PHE A 33 -0.49 26.75 -8.87
C PHE A 33 -1.54 26.59 -7.77
N PHE A 34 -1.88 25.34 -7.46
CA PHE A 34 -2.76 24.97 -6.35
C PHE A 34 -2.06 23.92 -5.48
N ALA A 35 -1.93 24.22 -4.19
CA ALA A 35 -1.38 23.30 -3.21
C ALA A 35 -2.50 22.83 -2.27
N HIS A 36 -2.72 21.52 -2.21
CA HIS A 36 -3.70 20.90 -1.32
C HIS A 36 -3.01 20.04 -0.27
N GLY A 37 -3.20 20.40 1.00
CA GLY A 37 -2.81 19.57 2.14
C GLY A 37 -4.06 18.99 2.80
N THR A 38 -4.05 17.68 3.07
CA THR A 38 -5.14 17.00 3.77
C THR A 38 -4.60 16.05 4.83
N THR A 39 -5.34 15.93 5.93
CA THR A 39 -5.08 14.95 7.00
C THR A 39 -5.84 13.64 6.80
N LEU A 40 -6.56 13.49 5.68
CA LEU A 40 -7.37 12.29 5.43
C LEU A 40 -6.57 11.00 5.45
N ILE A 41 -5.39 11.01 4.82
CA ILE A 41 -4.55 9.83 4.69
C ILE A 41 -4.10 9.36 6.08
N ILE A 42 -3.57 10.28 6.89
CA ILE A 42 -3.09 9.93 8.23
C ILE A 42 -4.23 9.46 9.14
N ASN A 43 -5.39 10.12 9.09
CA ASN A 43 -6.55 9.71 9.88
C ASN A 43 -7.08 8.33 9.46
N SER A 44 -7.14 8.03 8.15
CA SER A 44 -7.55 6.71 7.65
C SER A 44 -6.62 5.60 8.11
N ILE A 45 -5.30 5.86 8.19
CA ILE A 45 -4.31 4.91 8.71
C ILE A 45 -4.50 4.71 10.21
N THR A 46 -4.60 5.80 10.99
CA THR A 46 -4.76 5.75 12.45
C THR A 46 -6.06 5.05 12.85
N GLU A 47 -7.15 5.34 12.16
CA GLU A 47 -8.47 4.75 12.39
C GLU A 47 -8.65 3.39 11.72
N ARG A 48 -7.64 2.93 10.96
CA ARG A 48 -7.67 1.68 10.17
C ARG A 48 -8.88 1.57 9.24
N LYS A 49 -9.31 2.71 8.67
CA LYS A 49 -10.40 2.80 7.70
C LYS A 49 -9.90 2.55 6.28
N GLY A 50 -9.33 1.37 6.08
CA GLY A 50 -8.89 0.88 4.77
C GLY A 50 -9.85 -0.14 4.18
N VAL A 51 -9.61 -0.51 2.93
CA VAL A 51 -10.24 -1.69 2.33
C VAL A 51 -9.48 -2.95 2.72
N LEU A 52 -10.12 -4.11 2.53
CA LEU A 52 -9.45 -5.38 2.78
C LEU A 52 -8.37 -5.62 1.72
N THR A 53 -7.11 -5.66 2.15
CA THR A 53 -5.96 -5.75 1.25
C THR A 53 -5.29 -7.11 1.34
N GLY A 54 -4.94 -7.70 0.19
CA GLY A 54 -4.07 -8.87 0.09
C GLY A 54 -2.61 -8.43 -0.07
N LEU A 55 -1.67 -9.22 0.44
CA LEU A 55 -0.24 -8.99 0.29
C LEU A 55 0.40 -10.17 -0.43
N ILE A 56 1.20 -9.91 -1.46
CA ILE A 56 2.02 -10.91 -2.15
C ILE A 56 3.48 -10.59 -1.89
N THR A 57 4.20 -11.53 -1.29
CA THR A 57 5.63 -11.41 -1.00
C THR A 57 6.45 -12.48 -1.70
N THR A 58 7.77 -12.33 -1.68
CA THR A 58 8.67 -13.43 -2.01
C THR A 58 8.45 -14.61 -1.06
N LYS A 59 8.58 -15.84 -1.57
CA LYS A 59 8.56 -17.06 -0.75
C LYS A 59 9.55 -16.99 0.43
N GLY A 60 9.06 -17.28 1.63
CA GLY A 60 9.79 -17.15 2.90
C GLY A 60 9.63 -15.79 3.60
N PHE A 61 8.96 -14.81 2.99
CA PHE A 61 8.82 -13.44 3.51
C PHE A 61 7.37 -13.06 3.85
N ARG A 62 6.43 -14.03 3.83
CA ARG A 62 5.01 -13.80 4.19
C ARG A 62 4.81 -13.12 5.54
N ASP A 63 5.64 -13.46 6.51
CA ASP A 63 5.50 -13.03 7.89
C ASP A 63 6.32 -11.76 8.20
N SER A 64 6.97 -11.12 7.21
CA SER A 64 7.79 -9.91 7.41
C SER A 64 7.02 -8.77 8.09
N ILE A 65 5.76 -8.51 7.72
CA ILE A 65 4.96 -7.45 8.37
C ILE A 65 4.50 -7.84 9.80
N GLU A 66 4.46 -9.14 10.11
CA GLU A 66 4.14 -9.64 11.46
C GLU A 66 5.35 -9.57 12.38
N ILE A 67 6.55 -9.83 11.84
CA ILE A 67 7.81 -9.80 12.59
C ILE A 67 8.25 -8.34 12.76
N ALA A 68 8.04 -7.50 11.74
CA ALA A 68 8.65 -6.18 11.61
C ALA A 68 10.16 -6.27 11.89
N ARG A 69 10.68 -5.34 12.68
CA ARG A 69 12.10 -5.30 13.09
C ARG A 69 12.37 -5.89 14.46
N GLY A 70 11.36 -6.45 15.12
CA GLY A 70 11.46 -6.84 16.53
C GLY A 70 11.62 -5.66 17.50
N ASP A 71 11.53 -4.42 17.02
CA ASP A 71 11.61 -3.21 17.85
C ASP A 71 10.51 -3.20 18.91
N ARG A 72 10.91 -3.01 20.16
CA ARG A 72 10.01 -2.80 21.30
C ARG A 72 10.26 -1.39 21.85
N PRO A 73 9.38 -0.42 21.58
CA PRO A 73 9.56 0.95 22.06
C PRO A 73 9.74 1.05 23.58
N ASP A 74 9.10 0.12 24.32
CA ASP A 74 9.18 0.01 25.77
C ASP A 74 9.89 -1.30 26.16
N PHE A 75 11.22 -1.27 26.16
CA PHE A 75 12.08 -2.46 26.32
C PHE A 75 11.87 -3.20 27.65
N PHE A 76 11.44 -2.51 28.70
CA PHE A 76 11.25 -3.09 30.03
C PHE A 76 9.82 -3.56 30.30
N ASN A 77 8.89 -3.29 29.39
CA ASN A 77 7.51 -3.70 29.52
C ASN A 77 7.29 -5.13 29.02
N LEU A 78 7.28 -6.07 29.97
CA LEU A 78 7.01 -7.49 29.72
C LEU A 78 5.59 -7.76 29.21
N ARG A 79 4.67 -6.78 29.30
CA ARG A 79 3.29 -6.86 28.81
C ARG A 79 3.10 -6.15 27.46
N TYR A 80 4.17 -5.73 26.80
CA TYR A 80 4.09 -5.08 25.49
C TYR A 80 3.31 -5.96 24.49
N GLN A 81 2.29 -5.37 23.87
CA GLN A 81 1.54 -5.98 22.78
C GLN A 81 1.86 -5.26 21.48
N LYS A 82 2.32 -6.03 20.49
CA LYS A 82 2.61 -5.49 19.17
C LYS A 82 1.30 -5.05 18.49
N PRO A 83 1.29 -3.91 17.77
CA PRO A 83 0.16 -3.54 16.94
C PRO A 83 -0.17 -4.65 15.93
N LYS A 84 -1.45 -4.96 15.77
CA LYS A 84 -1.91 -5.92 14.76
C LYS A 84 -1.52 -5.42 13.36
N PRO A 85 -0.96 -6.24 12.46
CA PRO A 85 -0.66 -5.77 11.10
C PRO A 85 -1.92 -5.35 10.32
N PHE A 86 -1.74 -4.55 9.26
CA PHE A 86 -2.86 -4.11 8.40
C PHE A 86 -3.43 -5.26 7.57
N VAL A 87 -2.55 -6.13 7.05
CA VAL A 87 -2.97 -7.32 6.29
C VAL A 87 -2.91 -8.54 7.22
N PRO A 88 -4.02 -9.25 7.47
CA PRO A 88 -4.00 -10.46 8.30
C PRO A 88 -3.28 -11.60 7.58
N ARG A 89 -2.70 -12.54 8.34
CA ARG A 89 -1.83 -13.59 7.80
C ARG A 89 -2.46 -14.46 6.69
N TYR A 90 -3.77 -14.73 6.77
CA TYR A 90 -4.48 -15.52 5.75
C TYR A 90 -4.66 -14.78 4.41
N LEU A 91 -4.46 -13.46 4.37
CA LEU A 91 -4.44 -12.62 3.17
C LEU A 91 -3.02 -12.28 2.70
N ARG A 92 -2.01 -12.92 3.28
CA ARG A 92 -0.63 -12.82 2.80
C ARG A 92 -0.36 -14.05 1.97
N ALA A 93 0.25 -13.91 0.81
CA ALA A 93 0.59 -14.99 -0.09
C ALA A 93 2.02 -14.85 -0.57
N GLU A 94 2.56 -15.95 -1.08
CA GLU A 94 3.96 -16.03 -1.48
C GLU A 94 4.07 -16.47 -2.92
N VAL A 95 4.97 -15.82 -3.65
CA VAL A 95 5.39 -16.27 -4.99
C VAL A 95 6.86 -16.74 -4.93
N PRO A 96 7.18 -17.93 -5.45
CA PRO A 96 8.57 -18.36 -5.60
C PRO A 96 9.29 -17.49 -6.63
N GLY A 97 10.56 -17.22 -6.36
CA GLY A 97 11.40 -16.33 -7.16
C GLY A 97 12.40 -15.63 -6.24
N ARG A 98 13.60 -15.32 -6.74
CA ARG A 98 14.61 -14.65 -5.93
C ARG A 98 15.50 -13.78 -6.79
N ILE A 99 15.61 -12.52 -6.39
CA ILE A 99 16.59 -11.57 -6.88
C ILE A 99 17.59 -11.34 -5.75
N ASP A 100 18.87 -11.14 -6.06
CA ASP A 100 19.89 -10.75 -5.09
C ASP A 100 19.98 -9.23 -4.92
N PHE A 101 20.82 -8.78 -3.99
CA PHE A 101 21.01 -7.35 -3.71
C PHE A 101 21.64 -6.56 -4.86
N LEU A 102 22.26 -7.24 -5.85
CA LEU A 102 22.81 -6.63 -7.06
C LEU A 102 21.79 -6.61 -8.22
N GLY A 103 20.57 -7.10 -7.99
CA GLY A 103 19.54 -7.18 -9.02
C GLY A 103 19.65 -8.40 -9.93
N LYS A 104 20.54 -9.36 -9.64
CA LYS A 104 20.67 -10.60 -10.41
C LYS A 104 19.61 -11.61 -9.99
N GLU A 105 18.96 -12.22 -10.97
CA GLU A 105 18.02 -13.31 -10.73
C GLU A 105 18.77 -14.57 -10.25
N LEU A 106 18.50 -14.99 -9.02
CA LEU A 106 19.00 -16.23 -8.43
C LEU A 106 18.05 -17.40 -8.67
N THR A 107 16.75 -17.13 -8.64
CA THR A 107 15.70 -18.12 -8.88
C THR A 107 14.62 -17.48 -9.74
N PRO A 108 14.26 -18.09 -10.88
CA PRO A 108 13.20 -17.57 -11.73
C PRO A 108 11.89 -17.40 -10.98
N LEU A 109 11.16 -16.34 -11.31
CA LEU A 109 9.80 -16.13 -10.81
C LEU A 109 8.89 -17.26 -11.31
N ASP A 110 8.18 -17.90 -10.37
CA ASP A 110 7.16 -18.89 -10.66
C ASP A 110 5.77 -18.33 -10.30
N ILE A 111 4.97 -18.09 -11.34
CA ILE A 111 3.60 -17.55 -11.22
C ILE A 111 2.52 -18.62 -11.37
N THR A 112 2.88 -19.90 -11.43
CA THR A 112 1.90 -20.99 -11.66
C THR A 112 0.80 -21.04 -10.60
N ASN A 113 1.11 -20.69 -9.35
CA ASN A 113 0.14 -20.68 -8.25
C ASN A 113 -0.56 -19.32 -8.06
N LEU A 114 -0.27 -18.32 -8.90
CA LEU A 114 -0.81 -16.97 -8.72
C LEU A 114 -2.33 -16.93 -8.90
N ASP A 115 -2.89 -17.69 -9.83
CA ASP A 115 -4.34 -17.76 -10.03
C ASP A 115 -5.07 -18.28 -8.79
N PHE A 116 -4.52 -19.32 -8.14
CA PHE A 116 -5.08 -19.87 -6.90
C PHE A 116 -5.03 -18.85 -5.75
N ILE A 117 -3.95 -18.07 -5.66
CA ILE A 117 -3.82 -16.98 -4.69
C ILE A 117 -4.90 -15.92 -4.93
N LEU A 118 -5.11 -15.52 -6.19
CA LEU A 118 -6.11 -14.52 -6.57
C LEU A 118 -7.54 -15.02 -6.32
N ASP A 119 -7.83 -16.29 -6.58
CA ASP A 119 -9.11 -16.91 -6.24
C ASP A 119 -9.36 -16.91 -4.73
N ASN A 120 -8.33 -17.19 -3.93
CA ASN A 120 -8.46 -17.11 -2.48
C ASN A 120 -8.73 -15.67 -2.00
N PHE A 121 -8.07 -14.67 -2.61
CA PHE A 121 -8.32 -13.27 -2.33
C PHE A 121 -9.73 -12.83 -2.74
N LYS A 122 -10.24 -13.28 -3.89
CA LYS A 122 -11.63 -13.06 -4.32
C LYS A 122 -12.63 -13.65 -3.32
N LYS A 123 -12.41 -14.89 -2.86
CA LYS A 123 -13.27 -15.55 -1.85
C LYS A 123 -13.34 -14.77 -0.55
N HIS A 124 -12.25 -14.13 -0.16
CA HIS A 124 -12.20 -13.28 1.03
C HIS A 124 -12.61 -11.83 0.79
N GLN A 125 -13.08 -11.47 -0.42
CA GLN A 125 -13.53 -10.11 -0.76
C GLN A 125 -12.42 -9.05 -0.61
N VAL A 126 -11.19 -9.42 -0.93
CA VAL A 126 -10.08 -8.47 -1.05
C VAL A 126 -10.42 -7.43 -2.13
N LYS A 127 -10.14 -6.16 -1.84
CA LYS A 127 -10.41 -5.02 -2.74
C LYS A 127 -9.14 -4.32 -3.21
N SER A 128 -7.98 -4.65 -2.65
CA SER A 128 -6.70 -4.20 -3.18
C SER A 128 -5.59 -5.21 -2.90
N ILE A 129 -4.53 -5.20 -3.71
CA ILE A 129 -3.39 -6.10 -3.57
C ILE A 129 -2.10 -5.28 -3.54
N ALA A 130 -1.29 -5.50 -2.51
CA ALA A 130 0.09 -5.03 -2.45
C ALA A 130 1.04 -6.13 -2.90
N VAL A 131 1.99 -5.80 -3.77
CA VAL A 131 3.07 -6.70 -4.19
C VAL A 131 4.40 -6.15 -3.65
N CYS A 132 5.04 -6.91 -2.77
CA CYS A 132 6.31 -6.53 -2.13
C CYS A 132 7.31 -7.68 -2.24
N LEU A 133 8.10 -7.69 -3.32
CA LEU A 133 9.12 -8.71 -3.55
C LEU A 133 10.50 -8.21 -3.10
N ILE A 134 11.29 -9.11 -2.52
CA ILE A 134 12.61 -8.79 -1.99
C ILE A 134 13.53 -8.33 -3.12
N HIS A 135 14.23 -7.22 -2.86
CA HIS A 135 15.13 -6.54 -3.80
C HIS A 135 14.45 -5.99 -5.07
N ALA A 136 13.14 -5.73 -5.04
CA ALA A 136 12.44 -5.06 -6.13
C ALA A 136 13.02 -3.67 -6.46
N TYR A 137 13.62 -2.96 -5.49
CA TYR A 137 14.32 -1.69 -5.74
C TYR A 137 15.53 -1.84 -6.69
N ALA A 138 16.16 -3.01 -6.73
CA ALA A 138 17.33 -3.29 -7.57
C ALA A 138 16.94 -3.83 -8.95
N ASN A 139 15.89 -4.67 -9.00
CA ASN A 139 15.36 -5.21 -10.25
C ASN A 139 13.84 -5.41 -10.14
N LEU A 140 13.12 -4.62 -10.95
CA LEU A 140 11.66 -4.52 -10.96
C LEU A 140 10.97 -5.72 -11.62
N SER A 141 11.71 -6.51 -12.40
CA SER A 141 11.14 -7.43 -13.39
C SER A 141 10.21 -8.49 -12.80
N HIS A 142 10.42 -8.91 -11.55
CA HIS A 142 9.52 -9.86 -10.89
C HIS A 142 8.21 -9.20 -10.49
N GLU A 143 8.25 -8.00 -9.92
CA GLU A 143 7.04 -7.27 -9.52
C GLU A 143 6.22 -6.87 -10.75
N GLU A 144 6.86 -6.38 -11.80
CA GLU A 144 6.18 -6.04 -13.06
C GLU A 144 5.45 -7.25 -13.65
N LYS A 145 6.09 -8.43 -13.66
CA LYS A 145 5.46 -9.68 -14.13
C LYS A 145 4.27 -10.07 -13.27
N VAL A 146 4.38 -9.98 -11.94
CA VAL A 146 3.26 -10.28 -11.02
C VAL A 146 2.12 -9.30 -11.24
N VAL A 147 2.38 -8.00 -11.26
CA VAL A 147 1.36 -6.97 -11.49
C VAL A 147 0.67 -7.16 -12.84
N HIS A 148 1.44 -7.42 -13.90
CA HIS A 148 0.90 -7.66 -15.23
C HIS A 148 -0.05 -8.86 -15.24
N HIS A 149 0.36 -9.97 -14.62
CA HIS A 149 -0.50 -11.16 -14.49
C HIS A 149 -1.78 -10.86 -13.70
N ILE A 150 -1.67 -10.15 -12.58
CA ILE A 150 -2.83 -9.76 -11.76
C ILE A 150 -3.80 -8.89 -12.56
N LYS A 151 -3.31 -7.87 -13.28
CA LYS A 151 -4.15 -6.99 -14.09
C LYS A 151 -4.84 -7.74 -15.24
N ASN A 152 -4.20 -8.77 -15.81
CA ASN A 152 -4.83 -9.60 -16.84
C ASN A 152 -5.90 -10.53 -16.25
N TYR A 153 -5.66 -11.13 -15.08
CA TYR A 153 -6.57 -12.09 -14.45
C TYR A 153 -7.75 -11.42 -13.71
N TRP A 154 -7.52 -10.25 -13.12
CA TRP A 154 -8.50 -9.49 -12.35
C TRP A 154 -8.36 -7.99 -12.64
N PRO A 155 -8.84 -7.50 -13.80
CA PRO A 155 -8.63 -6.11 -14.23
C PRO A 155 -9.21 -5.04 -13.30
N GLU A 156 -10.25 -5.37 -12.54
CA GLU A 156 -10.94 -4.44 -11.64
C GLU A 156 -10.25 -4.26 -10.27
N ILE A 157 -9.22 -5.06 -9.94
CA ILE A 157 -8.55 -4.96 -8.64
C ILE A 157 -7.53 -3.83 -8.65
N ASP A 158 -7.52 -3.04 -7.57
CA ASP A 158 -6.43 -2.11 -7.31
C ASP A 158 -5.18 -2.90 -6.91
N VAL A 159 -4.14 -2.86 -7.73
CA VAL A 159 -2.85 -3.49 -7.45
C VAL A 159 -1.75 -2.44 -7.45
N VAL A 160 -0.89 -2.50 -6.44
CA VAL A 160 0.25 -1.59 -6.26
C VAL A 160 1.49 -2.41 -5.97
N ALA A 161 2.57 -2.15 -6.71
CA ALA A 161 3.87 -2.73 -6.42
C ALA A 161 4.72 -1.82 -5.54
N SER A 162 5.60 -2.41 -4.72
CA SER A 162 6.46 -1.65 -3.81
C SER A 162 7.30 -0.60 -4.55
N HIS A 163 7.86 -0.97 -5.72
CA HIS A 163 8.68 -0.06 -6.53
C HIS A 163 7.94 1.12 -7.16
N GLU A 164 6.60 1.11 -7.18
CA GLU A 164 5.75 2.21 -7.63
C GLU A 164 5.55 3.27 -6.53
N ILE A 165 5.71 2.88 -5.25
CA ILE A 165 5.53 3.74 -4.09
C ILE A 165 6.87 4.31 -3.62
N THR A 166 7.80 3.44 -3.24
CA THR A 166 9.16 3.82 -2.83
C THR A 166 10.15 2.78 -3.35
N ARG A 167 11.30 3.25 -3.84
CA ARG A 167 12.41 2.38 -4.27
C ARG A 167 13.50 2.39 -3.22
N GLU A 168 13.13 2.07 -2.00
CA GLU A 168 14.07 2.03 -0.88
C GLU A 168 14.48 0.60 -0.55
N TRP A 169 15.71 0.48 -0.04
CA TRP A 169 16.18 -0.76 0.54
C TRP A 169 15.46 -0.97 1.88
N ARG A 170 14.94 -2.18 2.09
CA ARG A 170 14.25 -2.75 3.27
C ARG A 170 12.77 -3.07 2.97
N GLU A 171 12.35 -4.27 3.35
CA GLU A 171 11.09 -4.88 2.93
C GLU A 171 9.90 -4.65 3.87
N TYR A 172 10.15 -4.05 5.04
CA TYR A 172 9.12 -3.78 6.04
C TYR A 172 8.56 -2.35 5.96
N GLU A 173 9.36 -1.39 5.53
CA GLU A 173 8.99 0.02 5.40
C GLU A 173 8.05 0.27 4.21
#